data_AF-A0A967PYQ9-F1
#
_entry.id   AF-A0A967PYQ9-F1
#
_cell.length_a   1.000
_cell.length_b   1.000
_cell.length_c   1.000
_cell.angle_alpha   90.00
_cell.angle_beta   90.00
_cell.angle_gamma   90.00
#
_symmetry.space_group_name_H-M   'P 1'
#
loop_
_entity.id
_entity.type
_entity.pdbx_description
1 polymer ?
#
loop_
_entity_poly.entity_id
_entity_poly.type
_entity_poly.pdbx_seq_one_letter_code
_entity_poly.pdbx_strand_id
1 'polypeptide(L)' 'PSTAERKDERERRENKAKAICQVCPVQVDCLEFAMEIREPYGIWGGLTETERRQVAARR' A
#
# COMPACT_ATOMS: atom_id res chain seq x y z
N PRO A 1 -4.99 -14.62 15.58
CA PRO A 1 -6.24 -13.96 15.15
C PRO A 1 -6.83 -14.69 13.93
N SER A 2 -7.99 -15.33 14.10
CA SER A 2 -8.47 -16.44 13.26
C SER A 2 -9.81 -16.16 12.55
N THR A 3 -10.05 -14.95 12.06
CA THR A 3 -11.18 -14.69 11.17
C THR A 3 -10.65 -14.21 9.82
N ALA A 4 -10.93 -14.98 8.77
CA ALA A 4 -10.71 -14.52 7.41
C ALA A 4 -11.51 -13.23 7.22
N GLU A 5 -10.79 -12.12 7.00
CA GLU A 5 -11.38 -10.81 6.72
C GLU A 5 -12.23 -10.90 5.44
N ARG A 6 -13.47 -10.40 5.47
CA ARG A 6 -14.26 -10.36 4.24
C ARG A 6 -13.63 -9.38 3.24
N LYS A 7 -13.88 -9.59 1.95
CA LYS A 7 -13.33 -8.73 0.89
C LYS A 7 -13.70 -7.25 1.07
N ASP A 8 -14.95 -6.97 1.43
CA ASP A 8 -15.44 -5.60 1.67
C ASP A 8 -14.75 -4.92 2.85
N GLU A 9 -14.47 -5.68 3.91
CA GLU A 9 -13.76 -5.18 5.10
C GLU A 9 -12.31 -4.83 4.77
N ARG A 10 -11.64 -5.70 4.02
CA ARG A 10 -10.27 -5.46 3.55
C ARG A 10 -10.19 -4.21 2.68
N GLU A 11 -11.07 -4.09 1.69
CA GLU A 11 -11.10 -2.92 0.80
C GLU A 11 -11.34 -1.61 1.57
N ARG A 12 -12.25 -1.61 2.55
CA ARG A 12 -12.46 -0.44 3.42
C ARG A 12 -11.21 -0.09 4.22
N ARG A 13 -10.52 -1.08 4.79
CA ARG A 13 -9.29 -0.87 5.56
C ARG A 13 -8.17 -0.33 4.69
N GLU A 14 -8.00 -0.88 3.49
CA GLU A 14 -7.01 -0.42 2.51
C GLU A 14 -7.30 1.01 2.05
N ASN A 15 -8.55 1.33 1.70
CA ASN A 15 -8.93 2.67 1.28
C ASN A 15 -8.71 3.71 2.39
N LYS A 16 -8.98 3.36 3.65
CA LYS A 16 -8.70 4.23 4.79
C LYS A 16 -7.21 4.54 4.91
N ALA A 17 -6.34 3.55 4.76
CA ALA A 17 -4.89 3.75 4.78
C ALA A 17 -4.41 4.59 3.58
N LYS A 18 -4.95 4.33 2.38
CA LYS A 18 -4.64 5.13 1.18
C LYS A 18 -5.03 6.60 1.34
N ALA A 19 -6.19 6.89 1.95
CA ALA A 19 -6.62 8.27 2.21
C ALA A 19 -5.65 9.03 3.14
N ILE A 20 -5.04 8.33 4.11
CA ILE A 20 -3.98 8.92 4.95
C ILE A 20 -2.73 9.20 4.12
N CYS A 21 -2.31 8.27 3.26
CA CYS A 21 -1.15 8.47 2.39
C CYS A 21 -1.32 9.66 1.44
N GLN A 22 -2.54 9.94 0.95
CA GLN A 22 -2.81 11.04 0.01
C GLN A 22 -2.54 12.43 0.58
N VAL A 23 -2.60 12.59 1.91
CA VAL A 23 -2.31 13.87 2.58
C VAL A 23 -0.92 13.87 3.23
N CYS A 24 -0.14 12.79 3.04
CA CYS A 24 1.18 12.65 3.64
C CYS A 24 2.23 13.45 2.83
N PRO A 25 2.97 14.39 3.45
CA PRO A 25 3.96 15.22 2.74
C PRO A 25 5.13 14.41 2.16
N VAL A 26 5.39 13.22 2.70
CA VAL A 26 6.48 12.32 2.27
C VAL A 26 5.96 11.11 1.49
N GLN A 27 4.79 11.22 0.86
CA GLN A 27 4.17 10.12 0.12
C GLN A 27 5.11 9.53 -0.93
N VAL A 28 5.82 10.39 -1.68
CA VAL A 28 6.74 9.99 -2.75
C VAL A 28 7.95 9.26 -2.17
N ASP A 29 8.66 9.89 -1.23
CA ASP A 29 9.84 9.29 -0.58
C ASP A 29 9.52 7.96 0.09
N CYS A 30 8.35 7.86 0.73
CA CYS A 30 7.85 6.62 1.33
C CYS A 30 7.64 5.52 0.29
N LEU A 31 7.09 5.86 -0.89
CA LEU A 31 6.92 4.90 -1.98
C LEU A 31 8.27 4.44 -2.52
N GLU A 32 9.18 5.38 -2.77
CA GLU A 32 10.50 5.09 -3.33
C GLU A 32 11.29 4.17 -2.40
N PHE A 33 11.31 4.48 -1.10
CA PHE A 33 11.95 3.64 -0.10
C PHE A 33 11.36 2.23 -0.07
N ALA A 34 10.03 2.09 -0.07
CA ALA A 34 9.37 0.78 -0.07
C ALA A 34 9.71 -0.05 -1.32
N MET A 35 9.87 0.61 -2.47
CA MET A 35 10.27 -0.03 -3.73
C MET A 35 11.74 -0.47 -3.67
N GLU A 36 12.63 0.35 -3.12
CA GLU A 36 14.06 0.06 -2.97
C GLU A 36 14.30 -1.19 -2.10
N ILE A 37 13.68 -1.23 -0.91
CA ILE A 37 13.85 -2.37 0.01
C ILE A 37 13.00 -3.59 -0.37
N ARG A 38 12.17 -3.47 -1.42
CA ARG A 38 11.19 -4.49 -1.83
C ARG A 38 10.29 -4.94 -0.68
N GLU A 39 9.73 -3.96 0.04
CA GLU A 39 8.90 -4.21 1.21
C GLU A 39 7.71 -5.12 0.83
N PRO A 40 7.64 -6.33 1.41
CA PRO A 40 6.68 -7.35 0.99
C PRO A 40 5.23 -7.06 1.41
N TYR A 41 4.95 -6.23 2.40
CA TYR A 41 3.58 -6.12 2.92
C TYR A 41 3.08 -4.68 3.08
N GLY A 42 1.79 -4.55 3.38
CA GLY A 42 1.18 -3.27 3.77
C GLY A 42 1.02 -2.24 2.66
N ILE A 43 0.59 -1.04 3.07
CA ILE A 43 0.41 0.13 2.19
C ILE A 43 1.56 1.11 2.42
N TRP A 44 2.24 1.47 1.34
CA TRP A 44 3.37 2.39 1.32
C TRP A 44 3.17 3.39 0.19
N GLY A 45 3.32 4.68 0.48
CA GLY A 45 3.10 5.75 -0.50
C GLY A 45 1.71 5.74 -1.16
N GLY A 46 0.71 5.13 -0.51
CA GLY A 46 -0.64 5.00 -1.04
C GLY A 46 -0.87 3.78 -1.95
N LEU A 47 0.11 2.88 -2.06
CA LEU A 47 -0.01 1.64 -2.83
C LEU A 47 0.04 0.41 -1.91
N THR A 48 -0.88 -0.52 -2.14
CA THR A 48 -0.79 -1.89 -1.62
C THR A 48 0.43 -2.61 -2.19
N GLU A 49 0.84 -3.71 -1.57
CA GLU A 49 1.86 -4.62 -2.10
C GLU A 49 1.59 -4.99 -3.58
N THR A 50 0.36 -5.39 -3.91
CA THR A 50 0.00 -5.83 -5.26
C THR A 50 0.13 -4.67 -6.26
N GLU A 51 -0.29 -3.47 -5.88
CA GLU A 51 -0.15 -2.28 -6.71
C GLU A 51 1.33 -1.88 -6.90
N ARG A 52 2.16 -1.97 -5.84
CA ARG A 52 3.61 -1.75 -5.95
C ARG A 52 4.25 -2.72 -6.94
N ARG A 53 3.88 -4.00 -6.89
CA ARG A 53 4.35 -5.01 -7.86
C ARG A 53 3.94 -4.67 -9.29
N GLN A 54 2.72 -4.17 -9.50
CA GLN A 54 2.26 -3.72 -10.82
C GLN A 54 3.04 -2.50 -11.32
N VAL A 55 3.38 -1.56 -10.45
CA VAL A 55 4.22 -0.41 -10.80
C VAL A 55 5.63 -0.86 -11.15
N ALA A 56 6.21 -1.77 -10.36
CA ALA A 56 7.54 -2.34 -10.64
C ALA A 56 7.58 -3.09 -11.98
N ALA A 57 6.52 -3.80 -12.34
CA ALA A 57 6.43 -4.54 -13.60
C ALA A 57 6.21 -3.65 -14.84
N ARG A 58 5.83 -2.39 -14.65
CA ARG A 58 5.60 -1.40 -15.73
C ARG A 58 6.82 -0.51 -15.99
N ARG A 59 7.85 -0.60 -15.16
CA ARG A 59 9.14 0.07 -15.35
C ARG A 59 10.09 -0.86 -16.09
#